data_AF-A0AAU5UIB5-F1
#
_entry.id   AF-A0AAU5UIB5-F1
#
_cell.length_a   1.000
_cell.length_b   1.000
_cell.length_c   1.000
_cell.angle_alpha   90.00
_cell.angle_beta   90.00
_cell.angle_gamma   90.00
#
_symmetry.space_group_name_H-M   'P 1'
#
loop_
_entity.id
_entity.type
_entity.pdbx_description
1 polymer ?
#
loop_
_entity_poly.entity_id
_entity_poly.type
_entity_poly.pdbx_seq_one_letter_code
_entity_poly.pdbx_strand_id
1 'polypeptide(L)'
;MSQASERAGGEQAAGGRSADPQVLMRSRQYRGLLVVSALIGVVVSIASWGFLELTHWLQQALYFDLPKTLGFDSAPWWWPLPVLTVGGLVIAFAVVRLPGHGGHEPSEGLKTGAPTTPVELPGVILAAVATVGLGLVLGPEAPLIALGGGVALFVVDRARRPVPDQAKLVLAAAGGFAALATIFGSPVVGAVIIIEAAGLGGPMLPLILLPGLLASGIGSLVFLGIGNLTGLSTNAYALPPLTLPAYPTPQLVDFLWTVPLALVAAGGVFAVMTLGRHTRSLVARRPFLLIPLAALVVGLLAIAFAQISGQTADAVLFSGQDEMSATLQQAGNVSLGTIALLLVAKALAWGVSLGAARGGPTFPAIFLALVGGLLASHLPGFAETPAIGVLIGASVVAVLRLPLSAIVLALLITQAGAGVAPLVIVSVVVAYIATLVLSARSTAPREG
;
A
#
# COMPACT_ATOMS: atom_id res chain seq x y z
N MET A 1 26.80 -33.55 55.71
CA MET A 1 26.64 -33.25 54.27
C MET A 1 25.26 -33.68 53.76
N SER A 2 24.14 -33.19 54.34
CA SER A 2 22.80 -33.52 53.80
C SER A 2 21.72 -32.46 54.09
N GLN A 3 22.10 -31.21 54.36
CA GLN A 3 21.16 -30.08 54.47
C GLN A 3 21.64 -28.81 53.75
N ALA A 4 22.87 -28.80 53.21
CA ALA A 4 23.39 -27.69 52.41
C ALA A 4 23.08 -27.84 50.91
N SER A 5 22.66 -29.03 50.45
CA SER A 5 22.36 -29.27 49.03
C SER A 5 20.92 -28.92 48.63
N GLU A 6 19.99 -28.79 49.58
CA GLU A 6 18.60 -28.39 49.27
C GLU A 6 18.41 -26.88 49.17
N ARG A 7 19.31 -26.07 49.76
CA ARG A 7 19.25 -24.61 49.63
C ARG A 7 19.80 -24.08 48.31
N ALA A 8 20.59 -24.89 47.58
CA ALA A 8 21.11 -24.52 46.26
C ALA A 8 20.12 -24.85 45.10
N GLY A 9 19.09 -25.66 45.35
CA GLY A 9 18.09 -26.03 44.33
C GLY A 9 16.88 -25.09 44.22
N GLY A 10 16.72 -24.14 45.16
CA GLY A 10 15.56 -23.24 45.23
C GLY A 10 15.75 -21.87 44.56
N GLU A 11 16.99 -21.43 44.33
CA GLU A 11 17.29 -20.07 43.84
C GLU A 11 17.59 -19.98 42.33
N GLN A 12 17.59 -21.09 41.60
CA GLN A 12 17.77 -21.10 40.14
C GLN A 12 16.48 -21.24 39.31
N ALA A 13 15.30 -21.21 39.96
CA ALA A 13 14.00 -21.20 39.29
C ALA A 13 13.37 -19.79 39.17
N ALA A 14 14.18 -18.73 39.12
CA ALA A 14 13.73 -17.35 38.87
C ALA A 14 14.03 -16.88 37.43
N GLY A 15 14.15 -17.82 36.49
CA GLY A 15 14.18 -17.52 35.06
C GLY A 15 12.80 -17.14 34.53
N GLY A 16 12.58 -15.84 34.32
CA GLY A 16 11.56 -15.31 33.39
C GLY A 16 10.09 -15.58 33.75
N ARG A 17 9.54 -14.87 34.75
CA ARG A 17 8.09 -14.63 34.74
C ARG A 17 7.76 -13.76 33.53
N SER A 18 7.22 -14.34 32.47
CA SER A 18 6.53 -13.57 31.44
C SER A 18 5.49 -12.71 32.15
N ALA A 19 5.65 -11.38 32.12
CA ALA A 19 4.69 -10.48 32.76
C ALA A 19 3.29 -10.77 32.21
N ASP A 20 2.32 -11.05 33.09
CA ASP A 20 0.94 -11.29 32.69
C ASP A 20 0.41 -10.05 31.93
N PRO A 21 0.03 -10.19 30.65
CA PRO A 21 -0.46 -9.09 29.83
C PRO A 21 -1.62 -8.35 30.50
N GLN A 22 -2.48 -9.06 31.24
CA GLN A 22 -3.62 -8.44 31.91
C GLN A 22 -3.19 -7.50 33.04
N VAL A 23 -2.11 -7.83 33.75
CA VAL A 23 -1.53 -6.98 34.79
C VAL A 23 -0.93 -5.72 34.18
N LEU A 24 -0.21 -5.86 33.05
CA LEU A 24 0.32 -4.72 32.31
C LEU A 24 -0.78 -3.77 31.83
N MET A 25 -1.89 -4.31 31.31
CA MET A 25 -3.02 -3.53 30.82
C MET A 25 -3.72 -2.71 31.92
N ARG A 26 -3.69 -3.18 33.18
CA ARG A 26 -4.27 -2.45 34.34
C ARG A 26 -3.36 -1.36 34.89
N SER A 27 -2.10 -1.31 34.44
CA SER A 27 -1.11 -0.37 34.95
C SER A 27 -1.43 1.09 34.62
N ARG A 28 -0.92 2.03 35.43
CA ARG A 28 -0.97 3.47 35.12
C ARG A 28 -0.17 3.80 33.85
N GLN A 29 0.90 3.06 33.60
CA GLN A 29 1.77 3.24 32.43
C GLN A 29 1.01 2.93 31.14
N TYR A 30 0.27 1.83 31.11
CA TYR A 30 -0.53 1.45 29.94
C TYR A 30 -1.67 2.44 29.66
N ARG A 31 -2.32 2.98 30.70
CA ARG A 31 -3.28 4.09 30.51
C ARG A 31 -2.63 5.33 29.90
N GLY A 32 -1.43 5.68 30.36
CA GLY A 32 -0.64 6.75 29.74
C GLY A 32 -0.34 6.45 28.27
N LEU A 33 0.04 5.21 27.94
CA LEU A 33 0.28 4.75 26.57
C LEU A 33 -0.95 4.94 25.67
N LEU A 34 -2.15 4.61 26.16
CA LEU A 34 -3.41 4.80 25.43
C LEU A 34 -3.68 6.30 25.16
N VAL A 35 -3.47 7.17 26.15
CA VAL A 35 -3.64 8.62 25.96
C VAL A 35 -2.65 9.16 24.92
N VAL A 36 -1.38 8.74 24.97
CA VAL A 36 -0.39 9.15 23.96
C VAL A 36 -0.75 8.59 22.58
N SER A 37 -1.25 7.36 22.51
CA SER A 37 -1.70 6.75 21.24
C SER A 37 -2.89 7.48 20.64
N ALA A 38 -3.82 7.95 21.48
CA ALA A 38 -4.93 8.80 21.04
C ALA A 38 -4.42 10.11 20.41
N LEU A 39 -3.45 10.77 21.06
CA LEU A 39 -2.83 11.99 20.52
C LEU A 39 -2.06 11.72 19.22
N ILE A 40 -1.35 10.59 19.13
CA ILE A 40 -0.69 10.15 17.91
C ILE A 40 -1.71 9.96 16.79
N GLY A 41 -2.85 9.32 17.07
CA GLY A 41 -3.95 9.16 16.10
C GLY A 41 -4.39 10.49 15.50
N VAL A 42 -4.56 11.52 16.32
CA VAL A 42 -4.91 12.87 15.84
C VAL A 42 -3.81 13.45 14.93
N VAL A 43 -2.57 13.48 15.42
CA VAL A 43 -1.46 14.13 14.71
C VAL A 43 -1.12 13.41 13.41
N VAL A 44 -1.07 12.08 13.45
CA VAL A 44 -0.75 11.26 12.27
C VAL A 44 -1.83 11.33 11.22
N SER A 45 -3.11 11.35 11.59
CA SER A 45 -4.18 11.49 10.59
C SER A 45 -4.22 12.86 9.95
N ILE A 46 -3.92 13.94 10.69
CA ILE A 46 -3.74 15.27 10.09
C ILE A 46 -2.57 15.28 9.11
N ALA A 47 -1.42 14.71 9.52
CA ALA A 47 -0.24 14.62 8.66
C ALA A 47 -0.50 13.77 7.41
N SER A 48 -1.20 12.64 7.56
CA SER A 48 -1.56 11.74 6.46
C SER A 48 -2.54 12.40 5.50
N TRP A 49 -3.55 13.10 6.02
CA TRP A 49 -4.46 13.90 5.21
C TRP A 49 -3.70 14.98 4.43
N GLY A 50 -2.83 15.74 5.09
CA GLY A 50 -2.04 16.78 4.43
C GLY A 50 -1.10 16.23 3.36
N PHE A 51 -0.52 15.04 3.57
CA PHE A 51 0.27 14.34 2.55
C PHE A 51 -0.59 13.99 1.33
N LEU A 52 -1.75 13.36 1.54
CA LEU A 52 -2.64 12.94 0.46
C LEU A 52 -3.18 14.14 -0.33
N GLU A 53 -3.61 15.19 0.38
CA GLU A 53 -4.09 16.43 -0.23
C GLU A 53 -2.98 17.12 -1.03
N LEU A 54 -1.75 17.19 -0.50
CA LEU A 54 -0.62 17.74 -1.24
C LEU A 54 -0.35 16.96 -2.54
N THR A 55 -0.41 15.63 -2.49
CA THR A 55 -0.20 14.81 -3.70
C THR A 55 -1.31 15.02 -4.72
N HIS A 56 -2.57 15.05 -4.30
CA HIS A 56 -3.70 15.30 -5.19
C HIS A 56 -3.66 16.70 -5.79
N TRP A 57 -3.38 17.72 -4.96
CA TRP A 57 -3.21 19.09 -5.40
C TRP A 57 -2.08 19.23 -6.42
N LEU A 58 -0.93 18.57 -6.21
CA LEU A 58 0.16 18.56 -7.19
C LEU A 58 -0.24 17.92 -8.51
N GLN A 59 -1.03 16.84 -8.49
CA GLN A 59 -1.52 16.20 -9.71
C GLN A 59 -2.42 17.17 -10.50
N GLN A 60 -3.37 17.82 -9.83
CA GLN A 60 -4.25 18.82 -10.44
C GLN A 60 -3.46 20.02 -10.97
N ALA A 61 -2.59 20.59 -10.13
CA ALA A 61 -1.79 21.76 -10.48
C ALA A 61 -0.86 21.49 -11.66
N LEU A 62 -0.19 20.34 -11.71
CA LEU A 62 0.80 20.03 -12.74
C LEU A 62 0.19 19.51 -14.04
N TYR A 63 -0.88 18.73 -13.99
CA TYR A 63 -1.46 18.09 -15.17
C TYR A 63 -2.68 18.83 -15.74
N PHE A 64 -3.32 19.71 -14.98
CA PHE A 64 -4.51 20.45 -15.45
C PHE A 64 -4.31 21.97 -15.44
N ASP A 65 -3.83 22.54 -14.33
CA ASP A 65 -3.75 24.01 -14.22
C ASP A 65 -2.52 24.58 -14.93
N LEU A 66 -1.34 23.98 -14.75
CA LEU A 66 -0.09 24.46 -15.32
C LEU A 66 -0.12 24.51 -16.86
N PRO A 67 -0.59 23.47 -17.59
CA PRO A 67 -0.76 23.56 -19.05
C PRO A 67 -1.63 24.75 -19.48
N LYS A 68 -2.75 24.97 -18.78
CA LYS A 68 -3.67 26.09 -19.07
C LYS A 68 -3.02 27.44 -18.82
N THR A 69 -2.29 27.58 -17.71
CA THR A 69 -1.57 28.84 -17.40
C THR A 69 -0.46 29.15 -18.40
N LEU A 70 0.11 28.13 -19.05
CA LEU A 70 1.08 28.29 -20.13
C LEU A 70 0.45 28.54 -21.51
N GLY A 71 -0.88 28.60 -21.58
CA GLY A 71 -1.62 28.92 -22.81
C GLY A 71 -2.02 27.71 -23.65
N PHE A 72 -1.95 26.48 -23.13
CA PHE A 72 -2.50 25.30 -23.79
C PHE A 72 -3.97 25.11 -23.42
N ASP A 73 -4.82 24.70 -24.38
CA ASP A 73 -6.24 24.40 -24.11
C ASP A 73 -6.42 23.20 -23.16
N SER A 74 -5.51 22.24 -23.26
CA SER A 74 -5.40 21.05 -22.42
C SER A 74 -3.94 20.60 -22.33
N ALA A 75 -3.63 19.64 -21.45
CA ALA A 75 -2.28 19.07 -21.36
C ALA A 75 -1.86 18.47 -22.72
N PRO A 76 -0.77 18.97 -23.34
CA PRO A 76 -0.26 18.39 -24.57
C PRO A 76 0.10 16.91 -24.40
N TRP A 77 0.06 16.13 -25.48
CA TRP A 77 0.34 14.69 -25.42
C TRP A 77 1.74 14.35 -24.87
N TRP A 78 2.72 15.25 -25.02
CA TRP A 78 4.09 15.08 -24.51
C TRP A 78 4.28 15.56 -23.06
N TRP A 79 3.26 16.18 -22.46
CA TRP A 79 3.32 16.84 -21.14
C TRP A 79 3.80 15.95 -19.99
N PRO A 80 3.49 14.64 -19.94
CA PRO A 80 4.03 13.77 -18.88
C PRO A 80 5.56 13.71 -18.84
N LEU A 81 6.26 13.91 -19.96
CA LEU A 81 7.72 13.74 -20.04
C LEU A 81 8.50 14.74 -19.15
N PRO A 82 8.31 16.07 -19.26
CA PRO A 82 9.00 17.02 -18.39
C PRO A 82 8.63 16.83 -16.91
N VAL A 83 7.35 16.59 -16.60
CA VAL A 83 6.87 16.42 -15.21
C VAL A 83 7.53 15.19 -14.56
N LEU A 84 7.52 14.05 -15.25
CA LEU A 84 8.14 12.82 -14.75
C LEU A 84 9.66 12.92 -14.67
N THR A 85 10.30 13.66 -15.58
CA THR A 85 11.75 13.89 -15.52
C THR A 85 12.13 14.66 -14.26
N VAL A 86 11.38 15.73 -13.94
CA VAL A 86 11.57 16.50 -12.70
C VAL A 86 11.31 15.60 -11.49
N GLY A 87 10.26 14.80 -11.50
CA GLY A 87 9.97 13.84 -10.43
C GLY A 87 11.11 12.85 -10.21
N GLY A 88 11.64 12.27 -11.29
CA GLY A 88 12.79 11.38 -11.21
C GLY A 88 14.05 12.04 -10.66
N LEU A 89 14.30 13.33 -10.95
CA LEU A 89 15.42 14.06 -10.38
C LEU A 89 15.25 14.33 -8.89
N VAL A 90 14.04 14.70 -8.45
CA VAL A 90 13.72 14.91 -7.02
C VAL A 90 13.83 13.59 -6.24
N ILE A 91 13.35 12.49 -6.81
CA ILE A 91 13.49 11.15 -6.24
C ILE A 91 14.97 10.77 -6.13
N ALA A 92 15.75 10.95 -7.21
CA ALA A 92 17.18 10.65 -7.18
C ALA A 92 17.92 11.47 -6.10
N PHE A 93 17.57 12.75 -5.95
CA PHE A 93 18.09 13.58 -4.88
C PHE A 93 17.74 13.02 -3.50
N ALA A 94 16.48 12.69 -3.24
CA ALA A 94 16.05 12.14 -1.96
C ALA A 94 16.72 10.80 -1.64
N VAL A 95 16.88 9.92 -2.63
CA VAL A 95 17.51 8.60 -2.47
C VAL A 95 19.02 8.72 -2.18
N VAL A 96 19.71 9.62 -2.86
CA VAL A 96 21.18 9.71 -2.78
C VAL A 96 21.66 10.65 -1.67
N ARG A 97 20.91 11.72 -1.36
CA ARG A 97 21.39 12.82 -0.50
C ARG A 97 20.71 12.92 0.86
N LEU A 98 19.51 12.37 1.02
CA LEU A 98 18.76 12.51 2.28
C LEU A 98 18.86 11.24 3.13
N PRO A 99 18.84 11.37 4.48
CA PRO A 99 18.77 10.22 5.38
C PRO A 99 17.57 9.33 5.05
N GLY A 100 17.73 8.02 5.23
CA GLY A 100 16.68 7.04 4.95
C GLY A 100 16.50 6.71 3.47
N HIS A 101 17.28 7.31 2.56
CA HIS A 101 17.35 6.93 1.14
C HIS A 101 15.99 6.91 0.42
N GLY A 102 15.12 7.86 0.78
CA GLY A 102 13.77 7.98 0.25
C GLY A 102 12.76 6.93 0.80
N GLY A 103 13.18 6.11 1.76
CA GLY A 103 12.33 5.12 2.41
C GLY A 103 12.42 3.73 1.78
N HIS A 104 11.44 2.90 2.14
CA HIS A 104 11.38 1.49 1.74
C HIS A 104 11.32 1.31 0.21
N GLU A 105 11.93 0.24 -0.27
CA GLU A 105 11.96 -0.10 -1.69
C GLU A 105 10.75 -1.01 -2.05
N PRO A 106 9.83 -0.54 -2.91
CA PRO A 106 8.57 -1.26 -3.14
C PRO A 106 8.73 -2.56 -3.94
N SER A 107 9.81 -2.71 -4.71
CA SER A 107 10.14 -3.96 -5.43
C SER A 107 10.29 -5.19 -4.53
N GLU A 108 10.41 -4.99 -3.21
CA GLU A 108 10.50 -6.08 -2.22
C GLU A 108 9.17 -6.36 -1.50
N GLY A 109 8.07 -5.75 -1.93
CA GLY A 109 6.75 -5.83 -1.28
C GLY A 109 6.66 -4.92 -0.05
N LEU A 110 5.63 -5.12 0.79
CA LEU A 110 5.57 -4.45 2.11
C LEU A 110 6.39 -5.25 3.13
N LYS A 111 7.56 -4.74 3.52
CA LYS A 111 8.32 -5.28 4.64
C LYS A 111 8.15 -4.40 5.86
N THR A 112 7.76 -5.00 6.98
CA THR A 112 7.75 -4.38 8.30
C THR A 112 9.17 -4.42 8.87
N GLY A 113 9.95 -3.38 8.56
CA GLY A 113 11.28 -3.17 9.12
C GLY A 113 11.25 -2.44 10.47
N ALA A 114 12.43 -2.00 10.93
CA ALA A 114 12.50 -1.03 12.01
C ALA A 114 11.69 0.23 11.63
N PRO A 115 10.97 0.86 12.58
CA PRO A 115 10.21 2.07 12.27
C PRO A 115 11.10 3.17 11.69
N THR A 116 10.58 3.90 10.71
CA THR A 116 11.26 5.08 10.15
C THR A 116 11.54 6.08 11.26
N THR A 117 12.78 6.50 11.36
CA THR A 117 13.19 7.47 12.38
C THR A 117 12.83 8.91 11.95
N PRO A 118 12.65 9.84 12.89
CA PRO A 118 12.29 11.22 12.55
C PRO A 118 13.26 11.93 11.59
N VAL A 119 14.55 11.55 11.60
CA VAL A 119 15.57 12.14 10.72
C VAL A 119 15.46 11.66 9.26
N GLU A 120 14.92 10.46 9.05
CA GLU A 120 14.72 9.86 7.72
C GLU A 120 13.46 10.40 7.05
N LEU A 121 12.48 10.82 7.86
CA LEU A 121 11.15 11.18 7.41
C LEU A 121 11.11 12.25 6.29
N PRO A 122 11.90 13.34 6.34
CA PRO A 122 11.92 14.32 5.25
C PRO A 122 12.33 13.72 3.90
N GLY A 123 13.28 12.78 3.90
CA GLY A 123 13.71 12.07 2.71
C GLY A 123 12.61 11.18 2.14
N VAL A 124 11.92 10.44 3.02
CA VAL A 124 10.78 9.58 2.63
C VAL A 124 9.64 10.41 2.04
N ILE A 125 9.24 11.49 2.71
CA ILE A 125 8.14 12.35 2.25
C ILE A 125 8.49 12.98 0.90
N LEU A 126 9.70 13.54 0.74
CA LEU A 126 10.10 14.17 -0.52
C LEU A 126 10.06 13.19 -1.70
N ALA A 127 10.61 11.98 -1.50
CA ALA A 127 10.60 10.94 -2.53
C ALA A 127 9.18 10.47 -2.87
N ALA A 128 8.34 10.31 -1.85
CA ALA A 128 6.96 9.87 -2.01
C ALA A 128 6.07 10.92 -2.68
N VAL A 129 6.18 12.19 -2.30
CA VAL A 129 5.46 13.30 -2.96
C VAL A 129 5.88 13.40 -4.42
N ALA A 130 7.18 13.31 -4.71
CA ALA A 130 7.68 13.30 -6.08
C ALA A 130 7.25 12.07 -6.88
N THR A 131 7.04 10.92 -6.23
CA THR A 131 6.57 9.71 -6.89
C THR A 131 5.08 9.77 -7.19
N VAL A 132 4.26 9.96 -6.15
CA VAL A 132 2.79 9.89 -6.22
C VAL A 132 2.22 11.14 -6.90
N GLY A 133 2.75 12.33 -6.55
CA GLY A 133 2.23 13.61 -7.05
C GLY A 133 2.59 13.93 -8.50
N LEU A 134 3.70 13.39 -9.03
CA LEU A 134 4.19 13.72 -10.38
C LEU A 134 3.97 12.58 -11.39
N GLY A 135 3.18 11.55 -11.05
CA GLY A 135 2.68 10.60 -12.06
C GLY A 135 3.34 9.24 -12.13
N LEU A 136 4.30 8.91 -11.26
CA LEU A 136 4.84 7.54 -11.21
C LEU A 136 3.82 6.58 -10.62
N VAL A 137 3.91 5.32 -11.05
CA VAL A 137 2.87 4.31 -10.80
C VAL A 137 3.15 3.60 -9.48
N LEU A 138 2.94 4.30 -8.36
CA LEU A 138 3.04 3.77 -7.00
C LEU A 138 1.99 4.41 -6.09
N GLY A 139 1.58 3.68 -5.06
CA GLY A 139 0.62 4.13 -4.07
C GLY A 139 1.25 4.86 -2.87
N PRO A 140 0.43 5.54 -2.04
CA PRO A 140 0.92 6.26 -0.87
C PRO A 140 1.00 5.43 0.42
N GLU A 141 0.66 4.14 0.42
CA GLU A 141 0.54 3.32 1.62
C GLU A 141 1.86 3.12 2.39
N ALA A 142 2.96 2.81 1.69
CA ALA A 142 4.26 2.63 2.35
C ALA A 142 4.82 3.96 2.91
N PRO A 143 4.79 5.08 2.16
CA PRO A 143 5.09 6.40 2.69
C PRO A 143 4.24 6.81 3.89
N LEU A 144 2.94 6.50 3.88
CA LEU A 144 2.05 6.82 4.99
C LEU A 144 2.35 5.98 6.24
N ILE A 145 2.68 4.69 6.10
CA ILE A 145 3.16 3.87 7.23
C ILE A 145 4.43 4.50 7.83
N ALA A 146 5.39 4.88 6.98
CA ALA A 146 6.63 5.53 7.40
C ALA A 146 6.38 6.89 8.09
N LEU A 147 5.45 7.68 7.54
CA LEU A 147 4.97 8.94 8.12
C LEU A 147 4.36 8.70 9.50
N GLY A 148 3.45 7.74 9.63
CA GLY A 148 2.79 7.42 10.89
C GLY A 148 3.79 7.01 11.98
N GLY A 149 4.70 6.09 11.66
CA GLY A 149 5.74 5.65 12.58
C GLY A 149 6.72 6.77 12.96
N GLY A 150 7.21 7.52 11.95
CA GLY A 150 8.17 8.60 12.15
C GLY A 150 7.61 9.78 12.94
N VAL A 151 6.38 10.20 12.64
CA VAL A 151 5.68 11.26 13.38
C VAL A 151 5.39 10.82 14.81
N ALA A 152 4.96 9.57 15.02
CA ALA A 152 4.76 9.02 16.35
C ALA A 152 6.05 9.08 17.19
N LEU A 153 7.17 8.62 16.65
CA LEU A 153 8.47 8.69 17.32
C LEU A 153 8.91 10.13 17.57
N PHE A 154 8.70 11.03 16.62
CA PHE A 154 9.03 12.45 16.78
C PHE A 154 8.26 13.09 17.94
N VAL A 155 6.96 12.83 18.06
CA VAL A 155 6.12 13.33 19.16
C VAL A 155 6.62 12.80 20.51
N VAL A 156 6.98 11.51 20.58
CA VAL A 156 7.47 10.87 21.79
C VAL A 156 8.83 11.41 22.22
N ASP A 157 9.78 11.53 21.29
CA ASP A 157 11.12 12.04 21.58
C ASP A 157 11.07 13.52 22.00
N ARG A 158 10.12 14.29 21.46
CA ARG A 158 9.94 15.71 21.81
C ARG A 158 9.30 15.93 23.19
N ALA A 159 8.61 14.92 23.75
CA ALA A 159 8.00 14.97 25.07
C ALA A 159 9.02 14.96 26.23
N ARG A 160 10.33 14.76 25.94
CA ARG A 160 11.45 14.80 26.92
C ARG A 160 11.26 13.90 28.15
N ARG A 161 10.45 12.85 28.04
CA ARG A 161 10.31 11.82 29.08
C ARG A 161 11.00 10.53 28.61
N PRO A 162 11.73 9.83 29.49
CA PRO A 162 12.30 8.53 29.14
C PRO A 162 11.15 7.54 28.91
N VAL A 163 10.98 7.12 27.65
CA VAL A 163 10.02 6.09 27.24
C VAL A 163 10.81 4.84 26.86
N PRO A 164 10.51 3.66 27.44
CA PRO A 164 11.17 2.41 27.09
C PRO A 164 11.03 2.07 25.59
N ASP A 165 12.03 1.44 25.01
CA ASP A 165 12.06 1.12 23.56
C ASP A 165 10.85 0.31 23.11
N GLN A 166 10.40 -0.64 23.93
CA GLN A 166 9.18 -1.42 23.67
C GLN A 166 7.95 -0.51 23.53
N ALA A 167 7.80 0.49 24.39
CA ALA A 167 6.70 1.44 24.29
C ALA A 167 6.83 2.35 23.07
N LYS A 168 8.06 2.73 22.67
CA LYS A 168 8.29 3.46 21.40
C LYS A 168 7.84 2.64 20.19
N LEU A 169 8.14 1.34 20.15
CA LEU A 169 7.69 0.45 19.08
C LEU A 169 6.16 0.35 19.03
N VAL A 170 5.48 0.25 20.18
CA VAL A 170 4.02 0.25 20.23
C VAL A 170 3.43 1.56 19.72
N LEU A 171 4.01 2.70 20.10
CA LEU A 171 3.55 4.02 19.65
C LEU A 171 3.81 4.25 18.15
N ALA A 172 4.94 3.78 17.64
CA ALA A 172 5.24 3.81 16.21
C ALA A 172 4.25 2.93 15.42
N ALA A 173 3.96 1.72 15.92
CA ALA A 173 2.92 0.87 15.35
C ALA A 173 1.56 1.57 15.38
N ALA A 174 1.18 2.22 16.49
CA ALA A 174 -0.06 2.97 16.59
C ALA A 174 -0.16 4.10 15.55
N GLY A 175 0.95 4.76 15.24
CA GLY A 175 1.04 5.69 14.12
C GLY A 175 0.78 5.02 12.76
N GLY A 176 1.40 3.87 12.50
CA GLY A 176 1.13 3.08 11.28
C GLY A 176 -0.33 2.64 11.13
N PHE A 177 -0.97 2.23 12.24
CA PHE A 177 -2.41 1.93 12.29
C PHE A 177 -3.25 3.15 11.88
N ALA A 178 -2.97 4.34 12.43
CA ALA A 178 -3.69 5.56 12.10
C ALA A 178 -3.49 5.98 10.63
N ALA A 179 -2.27 5.86 10.11
CA ALA A 179 -1.97 6.19 8.73
C ALA A 179 -2.70 5.26 7.74
N LEU A 180 -2.70 3.94 7.99
CA LEU A 180 -3.40 2.98 7.13
C LEU A 180 -4.93 3.11 7.22
N ALA A 181 -5.46 3.46 8.38
CA ALA A 181 -6.88 3.74 8.52
C ALA A 181 -7.32 4.93 7.65
N THR A 182 -6.46 5.95 7.56
CA THR A 182 -6.68 7.16 6.76
C THR A 182 -6.77 6.83 5.27
N ILE A 183 -5.80 6.06 4.73
CA ILE A 183 -5.74 5.76 3.29
C ILE A 183 -6.78 4.73 2.83
N PHE A 184 -7.13 3.75 3.66
CA PHE A 184 -8.13 2.73 3.32
C PHE A 184 -9.55 3.10 3.77
N GLY A 185 -9.73 4.26 4.42
CA GLY A 185 -11.02 4.70 4.96
C GLY A 185 -11.63 3.75 6.00
N SER A 186 -10.82 2.87 6.59
CA SER A 186 -11.28 1.80 7.49
C SER A 186 -10.25 1.50 8.58
N PRO A 187 -10.59 1.79 9.85
CA PRO A 187 -9.75 1.44 10.99
C PRO A 187 -9.38 -0.05 11.06
N VAL A 188 -10.33 -0.90 10.65
CA VAL A 188 -10.22 -2.36 10.74
C VAL A 188 -9.21 -2.89 9.73
N VAL A 189 -9.20 -2.34 8.52
CA VAL A 189 -8.26 -2.75 7.46
C VAL A 189 -6.83 -2.42 7.85
N GLY A 190 -6.59 -1.20 8.34
CA GLY A 190 -5.26 -0.82 8.84
C GLY A 190 -4.79 -1.73 9.98
N ALA A 191 -5.70 -2.12 10.87
CA ALA A 191 -5.39 -3.05 11.95
C ALA A 191 -5.00 -4.44 11.46
N VAL A 192 -5.79 -5.04 10.57
CA VAL A 192 -5.52 -6.36 10.01
C VAL A 192 -4.18 -6.39 9.29
N ILE A 193 -3.88 -5.35 8.48
CA ILE A 193 -2.59 -5.23 7.78
C ILE A 193 -1.42 -5.21 8.77
N ILE A 194 -1.45 -4.38 9.80
CA ILE A 194 -0.32 -4.30 10.74
C ILE A 194 -0.19 -5.57 11.57
N ILE A 195 -1.30 -6.15 12.06
CA ILE A 195 -1.27 -7.40 12.82
C ILE A 195 -0.62 -8.52 12.01
N GLU A 196 -1.07 -8.69 10.76
CA GLU A 196 -0.58 -9.75 9.89
C GLU A 196 0.86 -9.49 9.44
N ALA A 197 1.18 -8.25 9.04
CA ALA A 197 2.51 -7.88 8.57
C ALA A 197 3.57 -7.93 9.67
N ALA A 198 3.22 -7.61 10.91
CA ALA A 198 4.13 -7.71 12.05
C ALA A 198 4.08 -9.10 12.72
N GLY A 199 3.28 -10.05 12.20
CA GLY A 199 3.17 -11.40 12.76
C GLY A 199 2.69 -11.41 14.21
N LEU A 200 1.87 -10.43 14.59
CA LEU A 200 1.43 -10.26 15.98
C LEU A 200 0.44 -11.36 16.36
N GLY A 201 0.71 -12.05 17.47
CA GLY A 201 -0.14 -13.11 17.98
C GLY A 201 0.10 -13.41 19.46
N GLY A 202 -0.73 -14.30 20.01
CA GLY A 202 -0.61 -14.77 21.38
C GLY A 202 -1.03 -13.76 22.46
N PRO A 203 -0.66 -14.01 23.72
CA PRO A 203 -1.14 -13.22 24.87
C PRO A 203 -0.75 -11.73 24.86
N MET A 204 0.31 -11.37 24.12
CA MET A 204 0.81 -9.99 24.04
C MET A 204 0.10 -9.14 22.98
N LEU A 205 -0.68 -9.75 22.07
CA LEU A 205 -1.39 -9.04 21.00
C LEU A 205 -2.22 -7.84 21.52
N PRO A 206 -3.02 -7.96 22.61
CA PRO A 206 -3.82 -6.83 23.10
C PRO A 206 -3.01 -5.59 23.48
N LEU A 207 -1.75 -5.75 23.88
CA LEU A 207 -0.88 -4.64 24.31
C LEU A 207 -0.45 -3.73 23.15
N ILE A 208 -0.46 -4.24 21.92
CA ILE A 208 -0.14 -3.49 20.70
C ILE A 208 -1.42 -3.10 19.97
N LEU A 209 -2.37 -4.04 19.94
CA LEU A 209 -3.62 -3.91 19.23
C LEU A 209 -4.50 -2.79 19.78
N LEU A 210 -4.69 -2.70 21.10
CA LEU A 210 -5.59 -1.69 21.67
C LEU A 210 -5.09 -0.26 21.49
N PRO A 211 -3.80 0.07 21.72
CA PRO A 211 -3.26 1.39 21.39
C PRO A 211 -3.39 1.72 19.90
N GLY A 212 -3.11 0.75 19.02
CA GLY A 212 -3.23 0.92 17.57
C GLY A 212 -4.67 1.14 17.10
N LEU A 213 -5.62 0.33 17.58
CA LEU A 213 -7.04 0.50 17.28
C LEU A 213 -7.59 1.83 17.80
N LEU A 214 -7.16 2.27 18.98
CA LEU A 214 -7.53 3.57 19.53
C LEU A 214 -7.01 4.72 18.65
N ALA A 215 -5.74 4.67 18.26
CA ALA A 215 -5.14 5.66 17.37
C ALA A 215 -5.83 5.70 16.00
N SER A 216 -6.10 4.51 15.44
CA SER A 216 -6.78 4.32 14.15
C SER A 216 -8.24 4.80 14.15
N GLY A 217 -8.99 4.48 15.21
CA GLY A 217 -10.37 4.95 15.37
C GLY A 217 -10.45 6.46 15.54
N ILE A 218 -9.62 7.05 16.41
CA ILE A 218 -9.56 8.51 16.59
C ILE A 218 -9.08 9.19 15.32
N GLY A 219 -8.05 8.66 14.68
CA GLY A 219 -7.52 9.17 13.42
C GLY A 219 -8.57 9.19 12.31
N SER A 220 -9.39 8.14 12.22
CA SER A 220 -10.49 8.08 11.26
C SER A 220 -11.59 9.11 11.57
N LEU A 221 -11.91 9.34 12.85
CA LEU A 221 -12.83 10.42 13.25
C LEU A 221 -12.29 11.81 12.88
N VAL A 222 -10.99 12.02 13.06
CA VAL A 222 -10.33 13.27 12.64
C VAL A 222 -10.40 13.44 11.13
N PHE A 223 -10.09 12.39 10.37
CA PHE A 223 -10.15 12.43 8.91
C PHE A 223 -11.57 12.76 8.40
N LEU A 224 -12.59 12.06 8.91
CA LEU A 224 -14.00 12.33 8.59
C LEU A 224 -14.42 13.75 9.03
N GLY A 225 -13.95 14.21 10.19
CA GLY A 225 -14.23 15.54 10.71
C GLY A 225 -13.60 16.66 9.87
N ILE A 226 -12.35 16.49 9.41
CA ILE A 226 -11.65 17.49 8.58
C ILE A 226 -12.39 17.73 7.27
N GLY A 227 -12.88 16.69 6.61
CA GLY A 227 -13.66 16.85 5.37
C GLY A 227 -14.89 17.73 5.58
N ASN A 228 -15.62 17.49 6.68
CA ASN A 228 -16.80 18.28 7.03
C ASN A 228 -16.47 19.73 7.44
N LEU A 229 -15.34 19.94 8.12
CA LEU A 229 -14.94 21.28 8.61
C LEU A 229 -14.30 22.16 7.53
N THR A 230 -13.54 21.58 6.61
CA THR A 230 -12.81 22.31 5.57
C THR A 230 -13.60 22.44 4.27
N GLY A 231 -14.63 21.61 4.07
CA GLY A 231 -15.37 21.52 2.81
C GLY A 231 -14.62 20.77 1.70
N LEU A 232 -13.42 20.24 2.00
CA LEU A 232 -12.62 19.43 1.06
C LEU A 232 -13.11 17.98 1.09
N SER A 233 -13.19 17.33 -0.08
CA SER A 233 -13.77 16.00 -0.21
C SER A 233 -12.86 14.91 0.36
N THR A 234 -13.16 14.36 1.54
CA THR A 234 -12.45 13.20 2.11
C THR A 234 -12.50 11.94 1.24
N ASN A 235 -13.48 11.85 0.35
CA ASN A 235 -13.64 10.75 -0.61
C ASN A 235 -12.67 10.82 -1.80
N ALA A 236 -11.97 11.95 -2.00
CA ALA A 236 -10.97 12.07 -3.06
C ALA A 236 -9.67 11.29 -2.73
N TYR A 237 -9.45 10.92 -1.47
CA TYR A 237 -8.13 10.47 -1.02
C TYR A 237 -8.09 9.04 -0.49
N ALA A 238 -9.22 8.52 -0.02
CA ALA A 238 -9.33 7.13 0.42
C ALA A 238 -9.79 6.24 -0.74
N LEU A 239 -9.33 4.99 -0.78
CA LEU A 239 -9.83 3.96 -1.70
C LEU A 239 -11.36 3.84 -1.59
N PRO A 240 -12.15 4.35 -2.56
CA PRO A 240 -13.59 4.26 -2.45
C PRO A 240 -14.04 2.83 -2.77
N PRO A 241 -15.12 2.35 -2.14
CA PRO A 241 -15.73 1.10 -2.56
C PRO A 241 -16.24 1.23 -4.01
N LEU A 242 -16.02 0.18 -4.79
CA LEU A 242 -16.53 0.07 -6.15
C LEU A 242 -18.04 -0.18 -6.11
N THR A 243 -18.77 0.50 -7.00
CA THR A 243 -20.20 0.26 -7.17
C THR A 243 -20.39 -0.93 -8.11
N LEU A 244 -20.39 -2.14 -7.54
CA LEU A 244 -20.59 -3.38 -8.29
C LEU A 244 -21.97 -3.99 -8.01
N PRO A 245 -22.55 -4.73 -8.97
CA PRO A 245 -23.78 -5.48 -8.73
C PRO A 245 -23.65 -6.44 -7.56
N ALA A 246 -24.65 -6.45 -6.67
CA ALA A 246 -24.70 -7.38 -5.54
C ALA A 246 -24.72 -8.83 -6.03
N TYR A 247 -23.89 -9.69 -5.43
CA TYR A 247 -23.72 -11.07 -5.88
C TYR A 247 -23.85 -12.06 -4.70
N PRO A 248 -25.09 -12.47 -4.37
CA PRO A 248 -25.36 -13.22 -3.15
C PRO A 248 -25.02 -14.71 -3.25
N THR A 249 -25.08 -15.30 -4.45
CA THR A 249 -24.99 -16.76 -4.65
C THR A 249 -23.91 -17.09 -5.68
N PRO A 250 -22.78 -17.71 -5.28
CA PRO A 250 -21.75 -18.12 -6.21
C PRO A 250 -22.20 -19.32 -7.03
N GLN A 251 -21.85 -19.34 -8.31
CA GLN A 251 -22.07 -20.46 -9.22
C GLN A 251 -20.82 -21.32 -9.34
N LEU A 252 -20.99 -22.57 -9.81
CA LEU A 252 -19.87 -23.47 -10.05
C LEU A 252 -18.87 -22.88 -11.07
N VAL A 253 -19.37 -22.17 -12.08
CA VAL A 253 -18.53 -21.52 -13.10
C VAL A 253 -17.60 -20.48 -12.49
N ASP A 254 -18.06 -19.70 -11.51
CA ASP A 254 -17.22 -18.72 -10.83
C ASP A 254 -16.05 -19.39 -10.10
N PHE A 255 -16.33 -20.52 -9.43
CA PHE A 255 -15.29 -21.31 -8.77
C PHE A 255 -14.28 -21.89 -9.77
N LEU A 256 -14.75 -22.41 -10.90
CA LEU A 256 -13.89 -22.96 -11.95
C LEU A 256 -12.96 -21.91 -12.56
N TRP A 257 -13.41 -20.66 -12.71
CA TRP A 257 -12.56 -19.56 -13.17
C TRP A 257 -11.65 -18.98 -12.08
N THR A 258 -12.04 -19.10 -10.81
CA THR A 258 -11.28 -18.56 -9.68
C THR A 258 -9.84 -19.08 -9.63
N VAL A 259 -9.65 -20.40 -9.74
CA VAL A 259 -8.32 -21.02 -9.65
C VAL A 259 -7.37 -20.60 -10.78
N PRO A 260 -7.72 -20.76 -12.08
CA PRO A 260 -6.83 -20.37 -13.16
C PRO A 260 -6.53 -18.87 -13.16
N LEU A 261 -7.53 -18.01 -12.88
CA LEU A 261 -7.31 -16.56 -12.83
C LEU A 261 -6.43 -16.14 -11.66
N ALA A 262 -6.54 -16.79 -10.50
CA ALA A 262 -5.63 -16.55 -9.39
C ALA A 262 -4.17 -16.91 -9.73
N LEU A 263 -3.95 -18.00 -10.48
CA LEU A 263 -2.62 -18.37 -10.98
C LEU A 263 -2.08 -17.35 -11.99
N VAL A 264 -2.91 -16.90 -12.92
CA VAL A 264 -2.55 -15.86 -13.91
C VAL A 264 -2.20 -14.55 -13.20
N ALA A 265 -3.01 -14.11 -12.24
CA ALA A 265 -2.75 -12.91 -11.45
C ALA A 265 -1.44 -13.02 -10.66
N ALA A 266 -1.22 -14.13 -9.96
CA ALA A 266 0.01 -14.37 -9.22
C ALA A 266 1.25 -14.35 -10.14
N GLY A 267 1.16 -14.99 -11.31
CA GLY A 267 2.22 -14.97 -12.32
C GLY A 267 2.48 -13.58 -12.88
N GLY A 268 1.44 -12.83 -13.21
CA GLY A 268 1.52 -11.46 -13.73
C GLY A 268 2.14 -10.51 -12.72
N VAL A 269 1.65 -10.49 -11.48
CA VAL A 269 2.23 -9.69 -10.40
C VAL A 269 3.68 -10.09 -10.15
N PHE A 270 3.99 -11.39 -10.11
CA PHE A 270 5.36 -11.85 -9.91
C PHE A 270 6.30 -11.37 -11.04
N ALA A 271 5.84 -11.38 -12.29
CA ALA A 271 6.60 -10.85 -13.42
C ALA A 271 6.87 -9.35 -13.28
N VAL A 272 5.85 -8.56 -12.90
CA VAL A 272 5.99 -7.12 -12.68
C VAL A 272 6.94 -6.81 -11.51
N MET A 273 6.82 -7.52 -10.39
CA MET A 273 7.73 -7.39 -9.25
C MET A 273 9.17 -7.79 -9.61
N THR A 274 9.34 -8.76 -10.52
CA THR A 274 10.65 -9.16 -11.04
C THR A 274 11.24 -8.08 -11.94
N LEU A 275 10.42 -7.44 -12.79
CA LEU A 275 10.82 -6.25 -13.55
C LEU A 275 11.23 -5.10 -12.63
N GLY A 276 10.52 -4.89 -11.52
CA GLY A 276 10.89 -3.93 -10.48
C GLY A 276 12.25 -4.21 -9.86
N ARG A 277 12.53 -5.45 -9.47
CA ARG A 277 13.85 -5.86 -8.94
C ARG A 277 14.97 -5.68 -9.96
N HIS A 278 14.70 -5.98 -11.24
CA HIS A 278 15.68 -5.75 -12.30
C HIS A 278 15.95 -4.26 -12.51
N THR A 279 14.89 -3.46 -12.58
CA THR A 279 14.98 -2.00 -12.71
C THR A 279 15.77 -1.40 -11.55
N ARG A 280 15.51 -1.84 -10.30
CA ARG A 280 16.28 -1.45 -9.11
C ARG A 280 17.78 -1.69 -9.29
N SER A 281 18.17 -2.88 -9.72
CA SER A 281 19.56 -3.27 -9.94
C SER A 281 20.25 -2.38 -11.01
N LEU A 282 19.50 -1.97 -12.03
CA LEU A 282 19.99 -1.05 -13.04
C LEU A 282 20.16 0.36 -12.48
N VAL A 283 19.09 0.94 -11.91
CA VAL A 283 19.09 2.35 -11.48
C VAL A 283 20.09 2.63 -10.36
N ALA A 284 20.35 1.64 -9.49
CA ALA A 284 21.32 1.75 -8.40
C ALA A 284 22.74 2.07 -8.87
N ARG A 285 23.09 1.76 -10.13
CA ARG A 285 24.42 2.03 -10.70
C ARG A 285 24.69 3.53 -10.88
N ARG A 286 23.67 4.29 -11.29
CA ARG A 286 23.75 5.74 -11.56
C ARG A 286 22.40 6.41 -11.27
N PRO A 287 22.03 6.59 -9.99
CA PRO A 287 20.68 7.01 -9.61
C PRO A 287 20.24 8.33 -10.26
N PHE A 288 21.10 9.34 -10.29
CA PHE A 288 20.81 10.65 -10.87
C PHE A 288 20.56 10.66 -12.39
N LEU A 289 20.98 9.62 -13.10
CA LEU A 289 20.74 9.49 -14.55
C LEU A 289 19.63 8.50 -14.83
N LEU A 290 19.64 7.35 -14.14
CA LEU A 290 18.78 6.22 -14.46
C LEU A 290 17.38 6.33 -13.82
N ILE A 291 17.20 7.02 -12.69
CA ILE A 291 15.88 7.26 -12.13
C ILE A 291 15.06 8.21 -13.01
N PRO A 292 15.58 9.39 -13.45
CA PRO A 292 14.87 10.22 -14.43
C PRO A 292 14.60 9.50 -15.76
N LEU A 293 15.53 8.68 -16.24
CA LEU A 293 15.33 7.89 -17.45
C LEU A 293 14.21 6.84 -17.28
N ALA A 294 14.14 6.17 -16.13
CA ALA A 294 13.06 5.26 -15.82
C ALA A 294 11.70 5.99 -15.74
N ALA A 295 11.67 7.19 -15.18
CA ALA A 295 10.47 8.04 -15.17
C ALA A 295 10.06 8.47 -16.58
N LEU A 296 11.02 8.77 -17.47
CA LEU A 296 10.75 9.01 -18.89
C LEU A 296 10.16 7.77 -19.58
N VAL A 297 10.67 6.57 -19.30
CA VAL A 297 10.09 5.32 -19.83
C VAL A 297 8.63 5.17 -19.42
N VAL A 298 8.29 5.46 -18.16
CA VAL A 298 6.90 5.48 -17.67
C VAL A 298 6.04 6.47 -18.47
N GLY A 299 6.55 7.69 -18.70
CA GLY A 299 5.87 8.70 -19.51
C GLY A 299 5.66 8.25 -20.95
N LEU A 300 6.67 7.64 -21.58
CA LEU A 300 6.57 7.11 -22.94
C LEU A 300 5.55 5.96 -23.05
N LEU A 301 5.46 5.09 -22.04
CA LEU A 301 4.44 4.03 -21.99
C LEU A 301 3.03 4.62 -21.91
N ALA A 302 2.83 5.64 -21.08
CA ALA A 302 1.55 6.34 -20.95
C ALA A 302 1.16 7.06 -22.25
N ILE A 303 2.12 7.71 -22.91
CA ILE A 303 1.92 8.36 -24.21
C ILE A 303 1.58 7.34 -25.28
N ALA A 304 2.33 6.24 -25.37
CA ALA A 304 2.08 5.18 -26.34
C ALA A 304 0.67 4.61 -26.16
N PHE A 305 0.25 4.34 -24.92
CA PHE A 305 -1.13 3.94 -24.61
C PHE A 305 -2.15 4.97 -25.12
N ALA A 306 -1.96 6.25 -24.79
CA ALA A 306 -2.88 7.31 -25.18
C ALA A 306 -3.01 7.45 -26.71
N GLN A 307 -1.89 7.40 -27.43
CA GLN A 307 -1.87 7.53 -28.89
C GLN A 307 -2.47 6.31 -29.61
N ILE A 308 -2.30 5.10 -29.07
CA ILE A 308 -2.84 3.88 -29.68
C ILE A 308 -4.34 3.73 -29.37
N SER A 309 -4.77 4.07 -28.15
CA SER A 309 -6.12 3.81 -27.67
C SER A 309 -7.10 4.98 -27.82
N GLY A 310 -6.58 6.20 -28.00
CA GLY A 310 -7.37 7.44 -27.92
C GLY A 310 -7.81 7.82 -26.51
N GLN A 311 -7.37 7.10 -25.47
CA GLN A 311 -7.65 7.39 -24.07
C GLN A 311 -6.60 8.34 -23.47
N THR A 312 -6.84 8.84 -22.25
CA THR A 312 -5.89 9.72 -21.56
C THR A 312 -4.66 8.97 -21.07
N ALA A 313 -3.52 9.67 -21.01
CA ALA A 313 -2.28 9.11 -20.44
C ALA A 313 -2.43 8.80 -18.93
N ASP A 314 -3.32 9.51 -18.25
CA ASP A 314 -3.60 9.39 -16.81
C ASP A 314 -4.06 7.98 -16.42
N ALA A 315 -4.74 7.26 -17.32
CA ALA A 315 -5.12 5.87 -17.07
C ALA A 315 -3.90 4.98 -16.75
N VAL A 316 -2.74 5.27 -17.36
CA VAL A 316 -1.47 4.57 -17.10
C VAL A 316 -0.72 5.19 -15.92
N LEU A 317 -0.68 6.52 -15.81
CA LEU A 317 0.03 7.23 -14.74
C LEU A 317 -0.62 7.04 -13.36
N PHE A 318 0.06 7.54 -12.32
CA PHE A 318 -0.40 7.53 -10.94
C PHE A 318 -0.70 6.13 -10.37
N SER A 319 -1.23 6.08 -9.15
CA SER A 319 -1.55 4.82 -8.47
C SER A 319 -2.73 4.07 -9.12
N GLY A 320 -3.56 4.75 -9.90
CA GLY A 320 -4.82 4.25 -10.44
C GLY A 320 -6.01 4.46 -9.50
N GLN A 321 -5.81 5.02 -8.30
CA GLN A 321 -6.88 5.17 -7.31
C GLN A 321 -8.06 5.98 -7.83
N ASP A 322 -7.79 7.14 -8.42
CA ASP A 322 -8.82 8.09 -8.85
C ASP A 322 -9.49 7.60 -10.14
N GLU A 323 -8.77 6.80 -10.93
CA GLU A 323 -9.21 6.27 -12.21
C GLU A 323 -10.03 4.98 -12.10
N MET A 324 -10.04 4.28 -10.95
CA MET A 324 -10.76 3.01 -10.82
C MET A 324 -12.25 3.12 -11.14
N SER A 325 -12.95 4.07 -10.51
CA SER A 325 -14.39 4.26 -10.72
C SER A 325 -14.70 4.71 -12.15
N ALA A 326 -13.89 5.60 -12.71
CA ALA A 326 -14.04 6.04 -14.10
C ALA A 326 -13.82 4.88 -15.09
N THR A 327 -12.81 4.05 -14.86
CA THR A 327 -12.49 2.88 -15.71
C THR A 327 -13.63 1.85 -15.66
N LEU A 328 -14.18 1.58 -14.48
CA LEU A 328 -15.33 0.69 -14.31
C LEU A 328 -16.57 1.20 -15.06
N GLN A 329 -16.88 2.51 -14.95
CA GLN A 329 -18.04 3.11 -15.63
C GLN A 329 -17.87 3.16 -17.15
N GLN A 330 -16.64 3.32 -17.64
CA GLN A 330 -16.34 3.38 -19.08
C GLN A 330 -16.16 2.00 -19.71
N ALA A 331 -16.08 0.92 -18.92
CA ALA A 331 -15.76 -0.42 -19.40
C ALA A 331 -16.64 -0.89 -20.56
N GLY A 332 -17.94 -0.57 -20.55
CA GLY A 332 -18.88 -0.90 -21.64
C GLY A 332 -18.73 -0.06 -22.92
N ASN A 333 -18.02 1.08 -22.84
CA ASN A 333 -17.86 2.03 -23.94
C ASN A 333 -16.47 1.94 -24.61
N VAL A 334 -15.55 1.17 -24.03
CA VAL A 334 -14.18 1.01 -24.55
C VAL A 334 -13.98 -0.40 -25.08
N SER A 335 -13.12 -0.55 -26.09
CA SER A 335 -12.85 -1.87 -26.66
C SER A 335 -12.08 -2.76 -25.68
N LEU A 336 -12.27 -4.08 -25.76
CA LEU A 336 -11.47 -5.04 -24.99
C LEU A 336 -9.97 -4.93 -25.29
N GLY A 337 -9.61 -4.59 -26.52
CA GLY A 337 -8.22 -4.32 -26.90
C GLY A 337 -7.63 -3.12 -26.14
N THR A 338 -8.43 -2.07 -25.93
CA THR A 338 -8.03 -0.90 -25.13
C THR A 338 -7.82 -1.26 -23.67
N ILE A 339 -8.72 -2.04 -23.07
CA ILE A 339 -8.59 -2.50 -21.67
C ILE A 339 -7.36 -3.41 -21.53
N ALA A 340 -7.13 -4.32 -22.48
CA ALA A 340 -5.94 -5.17 -22.50
C ALA A 340 -4.64 -4.36 -22.66
N LEU A 341 -4.64 -3.35 -23.53
CA LEU A 341 -3.50 -2.45 -23.68
C LEU A 341 -3.23 -1.65 -22.40
N LEU A 342 -4.28 -1.17 -21.71
CA LEU A 342 -4.17 -0.48 -20.43
C LEU A 342 -3.52 -1.37 -19.37
N LEU A 343 -3.97 -2.63 -19.27
CA LEU A 343 -3.41 -3.62 -18.36
C LEU A 343 -1.89 -3.78 -18.57
N VAL A 344 -1.47 -3.96 -19.83
CA VAL A 344 -0.06 -4.15 -20.17
C VAL A 344 0.75 -2.87 -19.94
N ALA A 345 0.28 -1.73 -20.42
CA ALA A 345 0.99 -0.45 -20.30
C ALA A 345 1.20 -0.05 -18.84
N LYS A 346 0.16 -0.15 -18.01
CA LYS A 346 0.27 0.16 -16.58
C LYS A 346 1.07 -0.89 -15.80
N ALA A 347 0.99 -2.18 -16.16
CA ALA A 347 1.85 -3.20 -15.56
C ALA A 347 3.34 -2.95 -15.82
N LEU A 348 3.70 -2.54 -17.04
CA LEU A 348 5.09 -2.16 -17.37
C LEU A 348 5.51 -0.88 -16.65
N ALA A 349 4.67 0.15 -16.65
CA ALA A 349 4.93 1.41 -15.95
C ALA A 349 5.09 1.20 -14.44
N TRP A 350 4.25 0.36 -13.83
CA TRP A 350 4.37 -0.06 -12.44
C TRP A 350 5.68 -0.81 -12.19
N GLY A 351 6.02 -1.78 -13.04
CA GLY A 351 7.29 -2.52 -12.96
C GLY A 351 8.52 -1.62 -12.99
N VAL A 352 8.55 -0.62 -13.87
CA VAL A 352 9.65 0.36 -13.92
C VAL A 352 9.65 1.24 -12.67
N SER A 353 8.48 1.72 -12.24
CA SER A 353 8.34 2.57 -11.05
C SER A 353 8.77 1.85 -9.76
N LEU A 354 8.48 0.55 -9.62
CA LEU A 354 8.85 -0.28 -8.48
C LEU A 354 10.35 -0.29 -8.19
N GLY A 355 11.18 -0.21 -9.23
CA GLY A 355 12.63 -0.21 -9.09
C GLY A 355 13.26 1.19 -9.01
N ALA A 356 12.63 2.18 -9.64
CA ALA A 356 13.18 3.53 -9.78
C ALA A 356 12.75 4.51 -8.68
N ALA A 357 11.60 4.26 -8.03
CA ALA A 357 10.92 5.25 -7.20
C ALA A 357 10.66 4.79 -5.76
N ARG A 358 9.90 5.59 -5.00
CA ARG A 358 9.57 5.35 -3.58
C ARG A 358 8.08 5.54 -3.35
N GLY A 359 7.42 4.53 -2.84
CA GLY A 359 5.98 4.46 -2.74
C GLY A 359 5.57 3.03 -2.38
N GLY A 360 4.28 2.74 -2.43
CA GLY A 360 3.74 1.43 -2.14
C GLY A 360 3.27 0.68 -3.41
N PRO A 361 3.35 -0.66 -3.42
CA PRO A 361 2.98 -1.47 -4.58
C PRO A 361 1.49 -1.85 -4.67
N THR A 362 0.69 -1.67 -3.61
CA THR A 362 -0.65 -2.26 -3.48
C THR A 362 -1.70 -1.59 -4.36
N PHE A 363 -1.70 -0.26 -4.48
CA PHE A 363 -2.73 0.47 -5.22
C PHE A 363 -2.69 0.17 -6.73
N PRO A 364 -1.51 0.23 -7.40
CA PRO A 364 -1.41 -0.22 -8.79
C PRO A 364 -1.82 -1.69 -8.99
N ALA A 365 -1.53 -2.56 -8.02
CA ALA A 365 -1.93 -3.97 -8.09
C ALA A 365 -3.46 -4.13 -8.04
N ILE A 366 -4.16 -3.36 -7.20
CA ILE A 366 -5.62 -3.32 -7.14
C ILE A 366 -6.18 -2.79 -8.46
N PHE A 367 -5.61 -1.74 -9.03
CA PHE A 367 -6.07 -1.20 -10.31
C PHE A 367 -5.89 -2.22 -11.45
N LEU A 368 -4.73 -2.88 -11.54
CA LEU A 368 -4.52 -3.92 -12.55
C LEU A 368 -5.47 -5.10 -12.35
N ALA A 369 -5.79 -5.45 -11.11
CA ALA A 369 -6.79 -6.46 -10.81
C ALA A 369 -8.20 -6.07 -11.25
N LEU A 370 -8.59 -4.80 -11.08
CA LEU A 370 -9.85 -4.27 -11.60
C LEU A 370 -9.90 -4.40 -13.13
N VAL A 371 -8.88 -3.89 -13.82
CA VAL A 371 -8.79 -3.96 -15.29
C VAL A 371 -8.78 -5.41 -15.79
N GLY A 372 -8.04 -6.29 -15.11
CA GLY A 372 -8.06 -7.73 -15.39
C GLY A 372 -9.42 -8.37 -15.14
N GLY A 373 -10.14 -7.93 -14.10
CA GLY A 373 -11.50 -8.36 -13.77
C GLY A 373 -12.51 -7.97 -14.83
N LEU A 374 -12.38 -6.75 -15.37
CA LEU A 374 -13.17 -6.28 -16.51
C LEU A 374 -12.92 -7.12 -17.76
N LEU A 375 -11.69 -7.58 -18.02
CA LEU A 375 -11.43 -8.51 -19.11
C LEU A 375 -12.00 -9.91 -18.83
N ALA A 376 -11.84 -10.38 -17.59
CA ALA A 376 -12.29 -11.70 -17.17
C ALA A 376 -13.83 -11.82 -17.11
N SER A 377 -14.57 -10.73 -16.94
CA SER A 377 -16.04 -10.74 -16.95
C SER A 377 -16.64 -11.12 -18.30
N HIS A 378 -15.85 -11.10 -19.38
CA HIS A 378 -16.23 -11.60 -20.70
C HIS A 378 -16.00 -13.10 -20.87
N LEU A 379 -15.45 -13.79 -19.86
CA LEU A 379 -15.33 -15.24 -19.87
C LEU A 379 -16.71 -15.89 -19.74
N PRO A 380 -16.95 -17.04 -20.40
CA PRO A 380 -18.25 -17.70 -20.39
C PRO A 380 -18.76 -17.94 -18.96
N GLY A 381 -19.88 -17.32 -18.63
CA GLY A 381 -20.59 -17.50 -17.35
C GLY A 381 -19.88 -16.90 -16.13
N PHE A 382 -18.90 -16.02 -16.30
CA PHE A 382 -18.21 -15.39 -15.17
C PHE A 382 -18.68 -13.95 -14.96
N ALA A 383 -19.33 -13.69 -13.83
CA ALA A 383 -19.87 -12.36 -13.56
C ALA A 383 -18.76 -11.35 -13.22
N GLU A 384 -19.00 -10.06 -13.52
CA GLU A 384 -18.06 -8.97 -13.28
C GLU A 384 -17.64 -8.84 -11.81
N THR A 385 -18.61 -8.85 -10.89
CA THR A 385 -18.37 -8.71 -9.45
C THR A 385 -17.40 -9.77 -8.90
N PRO A 386 -17.64 -11.10 -9.06
CA PRO A 386 -16.69 -12.11 -8.61
C PRO A 386 -15.36 -12.05 -9.38
N ALA A 387 -15.34 -11.68 -10.67
CA ALA A 387 -14.11 -11.55 -11.44
C ALA A 387 -13.16 -10.50 -10.86
N ILE A 388 -13.68 -9.31 -10.56
CA ILE A 388 -12.91 -8.23 -9.94
C ILE A 388 -12.48 -8.64 -8.52
N GLY A 389 -13.39 -9.20 -7.71
CA GLY A 389 -13.07 -9.61 -6.34
C GLY A 389 -11.95 -10.64 -6.26
N VAL A 390 -12.04 -11.71 -7.06
CA VAL A 390 -11.04 -12.78 -7.17
C VAL A 390 -9.67 -12.21 -7.56
N LEU A 391 -9.62 -11.34 -8.57
CA LEU A 391 -8.35 -10.79 -9.04
C LEU A 391 -7.76 -9.76 -8.07
N ILE A 392 -8.58 -8.98 -7.35
CA ILE A 392 -8.09 -8.07 -6.32
C ILE A 392 -7.45 -8.89 -5.20
N GLY A 393 -8.16 -9.92 -4.68
CA GLY A 393 -7.62 -10.80 -3.64
C GLY A 393 -6.30 -11.45 -4.07
N ALA A 394 -6.28 -12.07 -5.25
CA ALA A 394 -5.10 -12.73 -5.81
C ALA A 394 -3.91 -11.76 -6.02
N SER A 395 -4.16 -10.57 -6.55
CA SER A 395 -3.09 -9.61 -6.84
C SER A 395 -2.53 -8.97 -5.57
N VAL A 396 -3.40 -8.60 -4.62
CA VAL A 396 -2.99 -8.02 -3.34
C VAL A 396 -2.16 -9.03 -2.54
N VAL A 397 -2.56 -10.30 -2.47
CA VAL A 397 -1.78 -11.30 -1.74
C VAL A 397 -0.44 -11.61 -2.41
N ALA A 398 -0.39 -11.58 -3.75
CA ALA A 398 0.85 -11.79 -4.50
C ALA A 398 1.89 -10.67 -4.23
N VAL A 399 1.42 -9.46 -3.95
CA VAL A 399 2.28 -8.32 -3.56
C VAL A 399 2.62 -8.36 -2.07
N LEU A 400 1.60 -8.43 -1.21
CA LEU A 400 1.75 -8.22 0.23
C LEU A 400 2.24 -9.45 0.97
N ARG A 401 1.90 -10.65 0.48
CA ARG A 401 2.04 -11.92 1.22
C ARG A 401 1.29 -11.94 2.54
N LEU A 402 0.17 -11.21 2.59
CA LEU A 402 -0.72 -11.05 3.74
C LEU A 402 -2.13 -11.55 3.34
N PRO A 403 -2.42 -12.86 3.45
CA PRO A 403 -3.68 -13.43 2.98
C PRO A 403 -4.94 -12.83 3.64
N LEU A 404 -4.94 -12.63 4.97
CA LEU A 404 -6.11 -12.07 5.67
C LEU A 404 -6.37 -10.63 5.23
N SER A 405 -5.31 -9.83 5.11
CA SER A 405 -5.36 -8.46 4.63
C SER A 405 -5.87 -8.38 3.19
N ALA A 406 -5.41 -9.27 2.32
CA ALA A 406 -5.87 -9.34 0.94
C ALA A 406 -7.37 -9.68 0.84
N ILE A 407 -7.85 -10.62 1.67
CA ILE A 407 -9.28 -10.95 1.75
C ILE A 407 -10.07 -9.73 2.22
N VAL A 408 -9.68 -9.11 3.32
CA VAL A 408 -10.41 -7.96 3.89
C VAL A 408 -10.42 -6.78 2.92
N LEU A 409 -9.30 -6.48 2.26
CA LEU A 409 -9.21 -5.44 1.25
C LEU A 409 -10.11 -5.72 0.04
N ALA A 410 -10.07 -6.93 -0.51
CA ALA A 410 -10.91 -7.30 -1.64
C ALA A 410 -12.40 -7.16 -1.31
N LEU A 411 -12.83 -7.60 -0.12
CA LEU A 411 -14.23 -7.50 0.31
C LEU A 411 -14.67 -6.06 0.60
N LEU A 412 -13.80 -5.25 1.21
CA LEU A 412 -14.08 -3.83 1.45
C LEU A 412 -14.26 -3.08 0.13
N ILE A 413 -13.34 -3.30 -0.82
CA ILE A 413 -13.32 -2.58 -2.10
C ILE A 413 -14.49 -2.99 -2.97
N THR A 414 -14.84 -4.28 -3.02
CA THR A 414 -15.90 -4.76 -3.91
C THR A 414 -17.30 -4.63 -3.34
N GLN A 415 -17.47 -4.62 -2.01
CA GLN A 415 -18.77 -4.65 -1.32
C GLN A 415 -19.75 -5.72 -1.81
N ALA A 416 -19.22 -6.79 -2.42
CA ALA A 416 -19.95 -7.65 -3.35
C ALA A 416 -20.96 -8.63 -2.71
N GLY A 417 -21.06 -8.65 -1.39
CA GLY A 417 -21.93 -9.56 -0.64
C GLY A 417 -21.30 -10.93 -0.35
N ALA A 418 -22.08 -11.80 0.30
CA ALA A 418 -21.61 -13.06 0.87
C ALA A 418 -21.13 -14.09 -0.17
N GLY A 419 -21.61 -14.02 -1.42
CA GLY A 419 -21.27 -15.00 -2.45
C GLY A 419 -19.85 -14.86 -3.00
N VAL A 420 -19.29 -13.64 -2.98
CA VAL A 420 -17.93 -13.38 -3.49
C VAL A 420 -16.87 -13.74 -2.46
N ALA A 421 -17.18 -13.70 -1.16
CA ALA A 421 -16.20 -13.96 -0.11
C ALA A 421 -15.53 -15.34 -0.19
N PRO A 422 -16.25 -16.47 -0.37
CA PRO A 422 -15.62 -17.77 -0.56
C PRO A 422 -14.68 -17.82 -1.78
N LEU A 423 -15.05 -17.18 -2.89
CA LEU A 423 -14.24 -17.15 -4.11
C LEU A 423 -12.95 -16.35 -3.89
N VAL A 424 -13.05 -15.20 -3.24
CA VAL A 424 -11.89 -14.39 -2.84
C VAL A 424 -10.94 -15.19 -1.96
N ILE A 425 -11.45 -15.90 -0.95
CA ILE A 425 -10.62 -16.73 -0.06
C ILE A 425 -9.86 -17.80 -0.86
N VAL A 426 -10.55 -18.54 -1.74
CA VAL A 426 -9.92 -19.55 -2.60
C VAL A 426 -8.85 -18.91 -3.48
N SER A 427 -9.16 -17.78 -4.12
CA SER A 427 -8.22 -17.05 -4.98
C SER A 427 -6.95 -16.64 -4.24
N VAL A 428 -7.09 -16.15 -3.00
CA VAL A 428 -6.00 -15.68 -2.16
C VAL A 428 -5.09 -16.85 -1.78
N VAL A 429 -5.65 -17.99 -1.38
CA VAL A 429 -4.87 -19.19 -1.03
C VAL A 429 -4.09 -19.69 -2.25
N VAL A 430 -4.73 -19.80 -3.41
CA VAL A 430 -4.09 -20.26 -4.65
C VAL A 430 -2.97 -19.31 -5.06
N ALA A 431 -3.23 -18.00 -5.09
CA ALA A 431 -2.25 -17.00 -5.48
C ALA A 431 -1.08 -16.91 -4.50
N TYR A 432 -1.32 -17.06 -3.20
CA TYR A 432 -0.28 -17.09 -2.18
C TYR A 432 0.69 -18.26 -2.39
N ILE A 433 0.15 -19.48 -2.55
CA ILE A 433 0.97 -20.67 -2.79
C ILE A 433 1.74 -20.54 -4.12
N ALA A 434 1.07 -20.09 -5.19
CA ALA A 434 1.73 -19.87 -6.48
C ALA A 434 2.89 -18.86 -6.38
N THR A 435 2.69 -17.76 -5.66
CA THR A 435 3.71 -16.74 -5.43
C THR A 435 4.90 -17.30 -4.65
N LEU A 436 4.68 -18.17 -3.67
CA LEU A 436 5.74 -18.86 -2.94
C LEU A 436 6.56 -19.78 -3.85
N VAL A 437 5.89 -20.59 -4.67
CA VAL A 437 6.54 -21.51 -5.62
C VAL A 437 7.38 -20.74 -6.64
N LEU A 438 6.83 -19.67 -7.23
CA LEU A 438 7.55 -18.81 -8.17
C LEU A 438 8.79 -18.15 -7.52
N SER A 439 8.64 -17.69 -6.27
CA SER A 439 9.74 -17.10 -5.51
C SER A 439 10.86 -18.09 -5.25
N ALA A 440 10.54 -19.31 -4.80
CA ALA A 440 11.52 -20.36 -4.50
C ALA A 440 12.32 -20.77 -5.75
N ARG A 441 11.65 -20.88 -6.92
CA ARG A 441 12.31 -21.18 -8.20
C ARG A 441 13.28 -20.08 -8.63
N SER A 442 12.99 -18.82 -8.31
CA SER A 442 13.87 -17.70 -8.67
C SER A 442 15.14 -17.61 -7.82
N THR A 443 15.15 -18.22 -6.64
CA THR A 443 16.29 -18.23 -5.71
C THR A 443 17.12 -19.52 -5.75
N ALA A 444 16.62 -20.57 -6.41
CA ALA A 444 17.37 -21.82 -6.56
C ALA A 444 18.65 -21.58 -7.39
N PRO A 445 19.81 -22.14 -7.00
CA PRO A 445 21.00 -22.14 -7.83
C PRO A 445 20.65 -22.73 -9.20
N ARG A 446 21.06 -22.08 -10.29
CA ARG A 446 20.98 -22.71 -11.61
C ARG A 446 22.00 -23.85 -11.59
N GLU A 447 21.53 -25.09 -11.46
CA GLU A 447 22.36 -26.26 -11.73
C GLU A 447 22.83 -26.15 -13.19
N GLY A 448 24.14 -25.93 -13.33
CA GLY A 448 24.82 -25.75 -14.61
C GLY A 448 25.47 -27.04 -15.09
#